data_AF-A0A933G1V2-F1
#
_entry.id   AF-A0A933G1V2-F1
#
_cell.length_a   1.000
_cell.length_b   1.000
_cell.length_c   1.000
_cell.angle_alpha   90.00
_cell.angle_beta   90.00
_cell.angle_gamma   90.00
#
_symmetry.space_group_name_H-M   'P 1'
#
loop_
_entity.id
_entity.type
_entity.pdbx_description
1 polymer ?
#
loop_
_entity_poly.entity_id
_entity_poly.type
_entity_poly.pdbx_seq_one_letter_code
_entity_poly.pdbx_strand_id
1 'polypeptide(L)'
;MRIASLLPSATEIVYALGLGDSLVAVTHECDFPAAARGTPSVTSSLIAEGLPSALIDRAVRESRRDAHTIYALDAERLVALAPDVVLTQSLCDVCAVPRSAVEEAACAMPRAANVVSLDPHTLDGVFESIADAGAALGVPERAERLVAGLRARIDAVRRVVEGRPRPRVLCCEWLDPLYRGGHWVPQQVRLAGGLDGLGREGEYSALVEWDEVASYGPDVVVLMPCGFDAAGAASRAGELTRRPGWERLPAVRSGRVFAVDGSGYFSRPGPRLVDGIELLARILHPESFGTPAPEGAALRLGPSGFEVYP
;
A
#
# COMPACT_ATOMS: atom_id res chain seq x y z
N MET A 1 8.19 23.95 -12.47
CA MET A 1 6.89 23.30 -12.19
C MET A 1 6.72 23.26 -10.69
N ARG A 2 5.50 23.43 -10.19
CA ARG A 2 5.10 23.27 -8.78
C ARG A 2 4.13 22.11 -8.70
N ILE A 3 4.40 21.12 -7.86
CA ILE A 3 3.64 19.87 -7.79
C ILE A 3 2.98 19.79 -6.41
N ALA A 4 1.67 19.54 -6.38
CA ALA A 4 0.96 19.09 -5.20
C ALA A 4 0.70 17.58 -5.32
N SER A 5 0.91 16.84 -4.23
CA SER A 5 0.67 15.40 -4.17
C SER A 5 -0.29 15.08 -3.03
N LEU A 6 -1.51 14.66 -3.35
CA LEU A 6 -2.60 14.41 -2.39
C LEU A 6 -2.72 12.93 -2.00
N LEU A 7 -1.64 12.15 -2.19
CA LEU A 7 -1.51 10.75 -1.83
C LEU A 7 -0.03 10.35 -1.65
N PRO A 8 0.33 9.46 -0.71
CA PRO A 8 1.73 9.06 -0.50
C PRO A 8 2.39 8.43 -1.73
N SER A 9 1.69 7.54 -2.44
CA SER A 9 2.21 6.86 -3.64
C SER A 9 2.64 7.84 -4.74
N ALA A 10 1.87 8.88 -5.02
CA ALA A 10 2.25 9.89 -6.00
C ALA A 10 3.47 10.71 -5.55
N THR A 11 3.65 10.92 -4.24
CA THR A 11 4.87 11.52 -3.69
C THR A 11 6.07 10.62 -3.96
N GLU A 12 5.95 9.31 -3.71
CA GLU A 12 6.99 8.33 -4.03
C GLU A 12 7.32 8.30 -5.54
N ILE A 13 6.30 8.42 -6.41
CA ILE A 13 6.46 8.52 -7.87
C ILE A 13 7.20 9.81 -8.26
N VAL A 14 6.82 10.97 -7.72
CA VAL A 14 7.47 12.28 -8.03
C VAL A 14 8.94 12.27 -7.61
N TYR A 15 9.28 11.66 -6.48
CA TYR A 15 10.68 11.45 -6.07
C TYR A 15 11.40 10.46 -7.00
N ALA A 16 10.79 9.33 -7.37
CA ALA A 16 11.38 8.35 -8.29
C ALA A 16 11.59 8.89 -9.73
N LEU A 17 10.78 9.87 -10.16
CA LEU A 17 10.97 10.61 -11.40
C LEU A 17 12.04 11.72 -11.30
N GLY A 18 12.66 11.92 -10.14
CA GLY A 18 13.68 12.95 -9.92
C GLY A 18 13.11 14.37 -9.97
N LEU A 19 11.92 14.57 -9.36
CA LEU A 19 11.20 15.85 -9.28
C LEU A 19 10.82 16.24 -7.84
N GLY A 20 11.44 15.62 -6.83
CA GLY A 20 11.18 15.89 -5.40
C GLY A 20 11.26 17.38 -5.03
N ASP A 21 12.27 18.09 -5.53
CA ASP A 21 12.46 19.54 -5.30
C ASP A 21 11.36 20.43 -5.91
N SER A 22 10.48 19.86 -6.75
CA SER A 22 9.32 20.55 -7.31
C SER A 22 8.04 20.35 -6.50
N LEU A 23 8.05 19.51 -5.45
CA LEU A 23 6.91 19.35 -4.55
C LEU A 23 6.74 20.59 -3.67
N VAL A 24 5.54 21.17 -3.69
CA VAL A 24 5.15 22.31 -2.86
C VAL A 24 4.09 21.94 -1.82
N ALA A 25 3.38 20.84 -2.04
CA ALA A 25 2.37 20.29 -1.13
C ALA A 25 2.39 18.75 -1.14
N VAL A 26 2.18 18.14 0.03
CA VAL A 26 2.03 16.69 0.26
C VAL A 26 0.85 16.38 1.19
N THR A 27 0.57 15.12 1.51
CA THR A 27 -0.31 14.73 2.63
C THR A 27 0.46 14.52 3.93
N HIS A 28 -0.25 14.45 5.06
CA HIS A 28 0.33 14.07 6.36
C HIS A 28 0.95 12.67 6.35
N GLU A 29 0.43 11.77 5.51
CA GLU A 29 0.91 10.39 5.31
C GLU A 29 2.15 10.27 4.40
N CYS A 30 2.71 11.38 3.91
CA CYS A 30 3.87 11.38 3.01
C CYS A 30 5.20 11.23 3.76
N ASP A 31 5.46 10.02 4.25
CA ASP A 31 6.62 9.68 5.08
C ASP A 31 7.88 9.26 4.31
N PHE A 32 7.76 8.93 3.01
CA PHE A 32 8.80 8.34 2.16
C PHE A 32 8.93 9.07 0.80
N PRO A 33 10.16 9.23 0.27
CA PRO A 33 11.44 9.10 0.99
C PRO A 33 11.50 10.12 2.13
N ALA A 34 12.42 9.97 3.08
CA ALA A 34 12.44 10.79 4.30
C ALA A 34 12.45 12.31 4.07
N ALA A 35 12.94 12.77 2.91
CA ALA A 35 12.89 14.17 2.48
C ALA A 35 11.45 14.71 2.27
N ALA A 36 10.48 13.86 1.92
CA ALA A 36 9.08 14.23 1.74
C ALA A 36 8.48 14.90 2.99
N ARG A 37 8.93 14.48 4.18
CA ARG A 37 8.53 15.03 5.49
C ARG A 37 8.91 16.51 5.68
N GLY A 38 9.81 17.05 4.87
CA GLY A 38 10.14 18.47 4.84
C GLY A 38 9.20 19.32 3.96
N THR A 39 8.32 18.69 3.19
CA THR A 39 7.35 19.38 2.31
C THR A 39 6.10 19.76 3.11
N PRO A 40 5.48 20.94 2.87
CA PRO A 40 4.22 21.32 3.50
C PRO A 40 3.10 20.29 3.29
N SER A 41 2.54 19.73 4.38
CA SER A 41 1.27 19.00 4.28
C SER A 41 0.10 19.97 4.00
N VAL A 42 -0.84 19.56 3.15
CA VAL A 42 -2.14 20.20 2.94
C VAL A 42 -3.32 19.30 3.35
N THR A 43 -3.08 18.21 4.08
CA THR A 43 -4.16 17.36 4.63
C THR A 43 -3.91 16.93 6.07
N SER A 44 -4.97 16.54 6.78
CA SER A 44 -4.92 16.02 8.15
C SER A 44 -5.94 14.91 8.40
N SER A 45 -5.65 13.99 9.33
CA SER A 45 -6.60 12.99 9.81
C SER A 45 -7.69 13.61 10.69
N LEU A 46 -8.92 13.12 10.51
CA LEU A 46 -10.07 13.36 11.41
C LEU A 46 -10.29 12.19 12.39
N ILE A 47 -9.59 11.07 12.20
CA ILE A 47 -9.59 9.93 13.12
C ILE A 47 -8.42 10.07 14.11
N ALA A 48 -8.70 9.83 15.40
CA ALA A 48 -7.71 9.85 16.46
C ALA A 48 -6.69 8.70 16.33
N GLU A 49 -5.42 9.03 16.61
CA GLU A 49 -4.31 8.07 16.59
C GLU A 49 -4.46 6.94 17.64
N GLY A 50 -3.81 5.80 17.39
CA GLY A 50 -3.69 4.71 18.36
C GLY A 50 -4.94 3.84 18.57
N LEU A 51 -6.05 4.09 17.87
CA LEU A 51 -7.28 3.30 18.02
C LEU A 51 -7.12 1.81 17.59
N PRO A 52 -7.78 0.85 18.28
CA PRO A 52 -7.91 -0.54 17.81
C PRO A 52 -8.60 -0.63 16.45
N SER A 53 -8.29 -1.66 15.66
CA SER A 53 -8.69 -1.71 14.24
C SER A 53 -10.22 -1.73 14.05
N ALA A 54 -10.95 -2.38 14.95
CA ALA A 54 -12.41 -2.37 14.96
C ALA A 54 -13.05 -1.00 15.26
N LEU A 55 -12.34 -0.10 15.99
CA LEU A 55 -12.82 1.27 16.21
C LEU A 55 -12.50 2.18 15.03
N ILE A 56 -11.37 1.95 14.33
CA ILE A 56 -11.06 2.67 13.08
C ILE A 56 -12.06 2.24 11.99
N ASP A 57 -12.32 0.93 11.82
CA ASP A 57 -13.32 0.40 10.87
C ASP A 57 -14.70 1.01 11.14
N ARG A 58 -15.12 1.09 12.41
CA ARG A 58 -16.36 1.75 12.79
C ARG A 58 -16.38 3.22 12.37
N ALA A 59 -15.36 4.01 12.70
CA ALA A 59 -15.29 5.43 12.35
C ALA A 59 -15.32 5.63 10.82
N VAL A 60 -14.58 4.80 10.08
CA VAL A 60 -14.57 4.78 8.61
C VAL A 60 -15.95 4.47 8.03
N ARG A 61 -16.68 3.49 8.59
CA ARG A 61 -18.07 3.16 8.17
C ARG A 61 -19.06 4.27 8.52
N GLU A 62 -18.85 4.98 9.63
CA GLU A 62 -19.69 6.11 10.04
C GLU A 62 -19.46 7.31 9.09
N SER A 63 -18.22 7.74 8.85
CA SER A 63 -17.91 8.82 7.88
C SER A 63 -18.44 8.54 6.48
N ARG A 64 -18.24 7.31 5.96
CA ARG A 64 -18.74 6.91 4.63
C ARG A 64 -20.26 6.96 4.49
N ARG A 65 -21.03 6.74 5.56
CA ARG A 65 -22.51 6.84 5.53
C ARG A 65 -22.98 8.28 5.35
N ASP A 66 -22.28 9.21 5.96
CA ASP A 66 -22.60 10.64 5.92
C ASP A 66 -21.94 11.33 4.71
N ALA A 67 -21.36 10.57 3.77
CA ALA A 67 -20.57 11.05 2.63
C ALA A 67 -19.36 11.94 2.98
N HIS A 68 -18.86 11.83 4.21
CA HIS A 68 -17.64 12.50 4.66
C HIS A 68 -16.42 11.58 4.48
N THR A 69 -15.28 12.15 4.12
CA THR A 69 -13.98 11.45 4.17
C THR A 69 -13.36 11.57 5.55
N ILE A 70 -12.44 10.66 5.89
CA ILE A 70 -11.73 10.70 7.17
C ILE A 70 -10.55 11.69 7.17
N TYR A 71 -10.32 12.39 6.06
CA TYR A 71 -9.24 13.34 5.85
C TYR A 71 -9.79 14.71 5.45
N ALA A 72 -9.27 15.77 6.05
CA ALA A 72 -9.55 17.15 5.63
C ALA A 72 -8.50 17.66 4.62
N LEU A 73 -8.94 18.53 3.71
CA LEU A 73 -8.07 19.27 2.77
C LEU A 73 -7.97 20.73 3.20
N ASP A 74 -6.73 21.21 3.40
CA ASP A 74 -6.40 22.62 3.59
C ASP A 74 -6.42 23.34 2.23
N ALA A 75 -7.63 23.62 1.75
CA ALA A 75 -7.87 24.20 0.43
C ALA A 75 -7.29 25.62 0.30
N GLU A 76 -7.34 26.44 1.36
CA GLU A 76 -6.74 27.78 1.37
C GLU A 76 -5.22 27.70 1.16
N ARG A 77 -4.54 26.80 1.86
CA ARG A 77 -3.10 26.58 1.68
C ARG A 77 -2.76 25.96 0.33
N LEU A 78 -3.55 25.01 -0.17
CA LEU A 78 -3.34 24.44 -1.51
C LEU A 78 -3.46 25.51 -2.61
N VAL A 79 -4.46 26.40 -2.52
CA VAL A 79 -4.64 27.56 -3.41
C VAL A 79 -3.48 28.55 -3.27
N ALA A 80 -3.08 28.90 -2.05
CA ALA A 80 -1.96 29.81 -1.78
C ALA A 80 -0.60 29.25 -2.25
N LEU A 81 -0.45 27.92 -2.27
CA LEU A 81 0.72 27.24 -2.82
C LEU A 81 0.72 27.18 -4.36
N ALA A 82 -0.40 27.46 -5.03
CA ALA A 82 -0.53 27.58 -6.49
C ALA A 82 0.33 26.56 -7.27
N PRO A 83 0.04 25.25 -7.16
CA PRO A 83 0.69 24.22 -7.97
C PRO A 83 0.35 24.38 -9.46
N ASP A 84 1.25 23.96 -10.34
CA ASP A 84 0.99 23.81 -11.78
C ASP A 84 0.31 22.44 -12.06
N VAL A 85 0.58 21.42 -11.23
CA VAL A 85 0.02 20.06 -11.33
C VAL A 85 -0.40 19.56 -9.94
N VAL A 86 -1.58 18.95 -9.83
CA VAL A 86 -2.08 18.29 -8.62
C VAL A 86 -2.29 16.81 -8.93
N LEU A 87 -1.53 15.94 -8.25
CA LEU A 87 -1.72 14.49 -8.30
C LEU A 87 -2.69 14.08 -7.18
N THR A 88 -3.72 13.33 -7.52
CA THR A 88 -4.77 12.84 -6.61
C THR A 88 -5.13 11.38 -6.88
N GLN A 89 -6.03 10.81 -6.10
CA GLN A 89 -6.71 9.52 -6.37
C GLN A 89 -8.17 9.60 -5.90
N SER A 90 -8.99 8.71 -6.43
CA SER A 90 -10.31 8.29 -5.93
C SER A 90 -10.36 6.79 -5.58
N LEU A 91 -9.25 6.04 -5.75
CA LEU A 91 -9.12 4.58 -5.56
C LEU A 91 -9.72 4.01 -4.26
N CYS A 92 -9.78 4.79 -3.19
CA CYS A 92 -10.39 4.36 -1.93
C CYS A 92 -11.15 5.51 -1.26
N ASP A 93 -12.48 5.43 -1.17
CA ASP A 93 -13.37 6.40 -0.52
C ASP A 93 -13.25 6.42 1.03
N VAL A 94 -12.08 6.06 1.54
CA VAL A 94 -11.65 6.26 2.93
C VAL A 94 -10.49 7.25 2.93
N CYS A 95 -9.36 6.87 2.33
CA CYS A 95 -8.08 7.59 2.39
C CYS A 95 -7.79 8.48 1.16
N ALA A 96 -8.69 8.53 0.18
CA ALA A 96 -8.68 9.57 -0.84
C ALA A 96 -9.24 10.90 -0.28
N VAL A 97 -8.66 12.02 -0.71
CA VAL A 97 -9.31 13.34 -0.59
C VAL A 97 -10.47 13.38 -1.61
N PRO A 98 -11.66 13.93 -1.28
CA PRO A 98 -12.77 13.98 -2.23
C PRO A 98 -12.35 14.69 -3.53
N ARG A 99 -12.54 14.03 -4.68
CA ARG A 99 -12.20 14.59 -5.99
C ARG A 99 -12.84 15.97 -6.21
N SER A 100 -14.09 16.17 -5.79
CA SER A 100 -14.77 17.47 -5.85
C SER A 100 -14.04 18.56 -5.07
N ALA A 101 -13.55 18.29 -3.86
CA ALA A 101 -12.78 19.26 -3.08
C ALA A 101 -11.44 19.63 -3.75
N VAL A 102 -10.82 18.70 -4.48
CA VAL A 102 -9.61 18.97 -5.28
C VAL A 102 -9.93 19.80 -6.52
N GLU A 103 -11.03 19.50 -7.22
CA GLU A 103 -11.50 20.25 -8.40
C GLU A 103 -12.01 21.65 -8.03
N GLU A 104 -12.68 21.83 -6.90
CA GLU A 104 -13.07 23.12 -6.32
C GLU A 104 -11.84 23.96 -5.94
N ALA A 105 -10.87 23.37 -5.24
CA ALA A 105 -9.62 24.03 -4.92
C ALA A 105 -8.84 24.44 -6.18
N ALA A 106 -8.77 23.57 -7.20
CA ALA A 106 -8.13 23.88 -8.48
C ALA A 106 -8.86 24.99 -9.26
N CYS A 107 -10.19 25.02 -9.24
CA CYS A 107 -10.99 26.11 -9.82
C CYS A 107 -10.74 27.47 -9.13
N ALA A 108 -10.38 27.46 -7.84
CA ALA A 108 -10.08 28.66 -7.06
C ALA A 108 -8.63 29.19 -7.23
N MET A 109 -7.76 28.48 -7.96
CA MET A 109 -6.36 28.87 -8.11
C MET A 109 -6.16 30.07 -9.06
N PRO A 110 -5.20 30.98 -8.78
CA PRO A 110 -4.83 32.08 -9.69
C PRO A 110 -4.30 31.64 -11.07
N ARG A 111 -4.03 30.34 -11.24
CA ARG A 111 -3.67 29.68 -12.50
C ARG A 111 -4.33 28.30 -12.49
N ALA A 112 -4.91 27.86 -13.60
CA ALA A 112 -5.48 26.53 -13.70
C ALA A 112 -4.39 25.46 -13.54
N ALA A 113 -4.48 24.65 -12.50
CA ALA A 113 -3.61 23.50 -12.29
C ALA A 113 -4.12 22.28 -13.07
N ASN A 114 -3.20 21.45 -13.58
CA ASN A 114 -3.55 20.17 -14.17
C ASN A 114 -3.85 19.15 -13.05
N VAL A 115 -5.10 18.74 -12.88
CA VAL A 115 -5.51 17.73 -11.88
C VAL A 115 -5.46 16.35 -12.52
N VAL A 116 -4.63 15.46 -11.98
CA VAL A 116 -4.41 14.10 -12.48
C VAL A 116 -4.80 13.09 -11.41
N SER A 117 -5.77 12.23 -11.69
CA SER A 117 -6.20 11.16 -10.78
C SER A 117 -5.49 9.87 -11.16
N LEU A 118 -4.82 9.23 -10.19
CA LEU A 118 -4.05 8.00 -10.36
C LEU A 118 -4.79 6.86 -9.67
N ASP A 119 -5.62 6.14 -10.43
CA ASP A 119 -6.58 5.16 -9.91
C ASP A 119 -6.32 3.70 -10.40
N PRO A 120 -5.15 3.13 -10.11
CA PRO A 120 -4.79 1.81 -10.60
C PRO A 120 -5.42 0.69 -9.77
N HIS A 121 -6.05 -0.28 -10.44
CA HIS A 121 -6.57 -1.49 -9.79
C HIS A 121 -5.61 -2.71 -9.90
N THR A 122 -4.63 -2.66 -10.80
CA THR A 122 -3.68 -3.74 -11.05
C THR A 122 -2.25 -3.21 -11.04
N LEU A 123 -1.26 -4.09 -10.93
CA LEU A 123 0.15 -3.71 -10.96
C LEU A 123 0.55 -3.11 -12.31
N ASP A 124 -0.03 -3.60 -13.41
CA ASP A 124 0.12 -2.98 -14.74
C ASP A 124 -0.49 -1.58 -14.77
N GLY A 125 -1.67 -1.38 -14.16
CA GLY A 125 -2.26 -0.05 -13.96
C GLY A 125 -1.41 0.89 -13.11
N VAL A 126 -0.64 0.37 -12.13
CA VAL A 126 0.32 1.19 -11.36
C VAL A 126 1.46 1.66 -12.26
N PHE A 127 1.90 0.85 -13.23
CA PHE A 127 2.89 1.27 -14.22
C PHE A 127 2.33 2.27 -15.24
N GLU A 128 1.04 2.16 -15.59
CA GLU A 128 0.32 3.16 -16.40
C GLU A 128 0.21 4.50 -15.63
N SER A 129 -0.17 4.46 -14.34
CA SER A 129 -0.20 5.64 -13.46
C SER A 129 1.17 6.33 -13.32
N ILE A 130 2.27 5.57 -13.34
CA ILE A 130 3.63 6.13 -13.37
C ILE A 130 3.92 6.82 -14.72
N ALA A 131 3.44 6.26 -15.84
CA ALA A 131 3.58 6.87 -17.15
C ALA A 131 2.72 8.15 -17.30
N ASP A 132 1.48 8.14 -16.82
CA ASP A 132 0.57 9.30 -16.82
C ASP A 132 1.12 10.45 -15.96
N ALA A 133 1.62 10.12 -14.74
CA ALA A 133 2.35 11.09 -13.92
C ALA A 133 3.60 11.61 -14.65
N GLY A 134 4.36 10.72 -15.32
CA GLY A 134 5.51 11.10 -16.14
C GLY A 134 5.17 12.09 -17.26
N ALA A 135 4.08 11.85 -17.99
CA ALA A 135 3.61 12.70 -19.06
C ALA A 135 3.10 14.06 -18.52
N ALA A 136 2.26 14.05 -17.49
CA ALA A 136 1.71 15.26 -16.87
C ALA A 136 2.79 16.16 -16.24
N LEU A 137 3.89 15.56 -15.75
CA LEU A 137 5.04 16.26 -15.18
C LEU A 137 6.12 16.62 -16.21
N GLY A 138 5.90 16.34 -17.50
CA GLY A 138 6.83 16.69 -18.58
C GLY A 138 8.14 15.90 -18.58
N VAL A 139 8.13 14.66 -18.09
CA VAL A 139 9.29 13.76 -17.99
C VAL A 139 8.99 12.30 -18.43
N PRO A 140 8.28 12.06 -19.55
CA PRO A 140 7.81 10.72 -19.92
C PRO A 140 8.94 9.69 -20.05
N GLU A 141 10.10 10.07 -20.59
CA GLU A 141 11.23 9.14 -20.75
C GLU A 141 11.86 8.74 -19.40
N ARG A 142 11.65 9.54 -18.33
CA ARG A 142 12.02 9.14 -16.97
C ARG A 142 11.07 8.08 -16.44
N ALA A 143 9.77 8.22 -16.70
CA ALA A 143 8.76 7.24 -16.31
C ALA A 143 8.92 5.92 -17.06
N GLU A 144 9.18 5.95 -18.37
CA GLU A 144 9.51 4.76 -19.17
C GLU A 144 10.69 3.99 -18.59
N ARG A 145 11.80 4.68 -18.26
CA ARG A 145 12.97 4.05 -17.64
C ARG A 145 12.69 3.50 -16.25
N LEU A 146 11.88 4.20 -15.44
CA LEU A 146 11.45 3.72 -14.12
C LEU A 146 10.61 2.44 -14.24
N VAL A 147 9.57 2.43 -15.09
CA VAL A 147 8.72 1.26 -15.36
C VAL A 147 9.54 0.10 -15.92
N ALA A 148 10.47 0.34 -16.85
CA ALA A 148 11.36 -0.69 -17.38
C ALA A 148 12.22 -1.33 -16.28
N GLY A 149 12.78 -0.53 -15.36
CA GLY A 149 13.54 -1.03 -14.21
C GLY A 149 12.67 -1.84 -13.23
N LEU A 150 11.46 -1.37 -12.94
CA LEU A 150 10.50 -2.06 -12.07
C LEU A 150 10.04 -3.41 -12.67
N ARG A 151 9.74 -3.47 -13.96
CA ARG A 151 9.43 -4.72 -14.67
C ARG A 151 10.62 -5.68 -14.70
N ALA A 152 11.85 -5.18 -14.91
CA ALA A 152 13.06 -6.00 -14.90
C ALA A 152 13.33 -6.65 -13.53
N ARG A 153 13.05 -5.95 -12.41
CA ARG A 153 13.10 -6.50 -11.05
C ARG A 153 12.08 -7.63 -10.85
N ILE A 154 10.83 -7.42 -11.27
CA ILE A 154 9.79 -8.47 -11.23
C ILE A 154 10.22 -9.71 -12.02
N ASP A 155 10.76 -9.53 -13.23
CA ASP A 155 11.24 -10.66 -14.03
C ASP A 155 12.47 -11.36 -13.42
N ALA A 156 13.29 -10.66 -12.61
CA ALA A 156 14.34 -11.31 -11.84
C ALA A 156 13.74 -12.22 -10.75
N VAL A 157 12.76 -11.75 -9.99
CA VAL A 157 12.01 -12.56 -9.01
C VAL A 157 11.36 -13.77 -9.67
N ARG A 158 10.63 -13.57 -10.78
CA ARG A 158 9.92 -14.63 -11.50
C ARG A 158 10.82 -15.78 -11.90
N ARG A 159 12.04 -15.51 -12.40
CA ARG A 159 13.03 -16.53 -12.79
C ARG A 159 13.57 -17.34 -11.60
N VAL A 160 13.61 -16.77 -10.39
CA VAL A 160 14.06 -17.45 -9.17
C VAL A 160 12.98 -18.40 -8.62
N VAL A 161 11.71 -17.99 -8.72
CA VAL A 161 10.55 -18.76 -8.23
C VAL A 161 9.92 -19.68 -9.30
N GLU A 162 10.44 -19.69 -10.52
CA GLU A 162 9.95 -20.54 -11.61
C GLU A 162 10.08 -22.03 -11.28
N GLY A 163 9.01 -22.79 -11.52
CA GLY A 163 8.94 -24.22 -11.18
C GLY A 163 8.88 -24.56 -9.69
N ARG A 164 8.91 -23.58 -8.77
CA ARG A 164 8.80 -23.83 -7.32
C ARG A 164 7.36 -24.23 -6.92
N PRO A 165 7.19 -25.00 -5.83
CA PRO A 165 5.88 -25.21 -5.22
C PRO A 165 5.27 -23.87 -4.82
N ARG A 166 4.00 -23.62 -5.15
CA ARG A 166 3.32 -22.35 -4.88
C ARG A 166 2.56 -22.42 -3.55
N PRO A 167 3.09 -21.90 -2.42
CA PRO A 167 2.41 -21.97 -1.13
C PRO A 167 1.10 -21.18 -1.12
N ARG A 168 0.10 -21.65 -0.39
CA ARG A 168 -1.13 -20.91 -0.08
C ARG A 168 -0.80 -19.69 0.79
N VAL A 169 -1.15 -18.50 0.33
CA VAL A 169 -0.97 -17.25 1.09
C VAL A 169 -2.33 -16.68 1.49
N LEU A 170 -2.39 -16.13 2.70
CA LEU A 170 -3.41 -15.17 3.13
C LEU A 170 -2.73 -13.82 3.37
N CYS A 171 -3.20 -12.78 2.69
CA CYS A 171 -2.75 -11.39 2.87
C CYS A 171 -3.85 -10.60 3.61
N CYS A 172 -3.59 -10.24 4.87
CA CYS A 172 -4.53 -9.55 5.74
C CYS A 172 -4.30 -8.02 5.68
N GLU A 173 -5.16 -7.32 4.95
CA GLU A 173 -5.13 -5.86 4.77
C GLU A 173 -5.87 -5.11 5.90
N TRP A 174 -6.71 -5.83 6.66
CA TRP A 174 -7.29 -5.40 7.92
C TRP A 174 -7.47 -6.61 8.85
N LEU A 175 -7.28 -6.46 10.16
CA LEU A 175 -7.24 -7.61 11.08
C LEU A 175 -8.57 -7.88 11.82
N ASP A 176 -9.34 -6.84 12.12
CA ASP A 176 -10.69 -6.96 12.69
C ASP A 176 -11.60 -5.78 12.30
N PRO A 177 -12.72 -6.02 11.59
CA PRO A 177 -13.09 -7.27 10.91
C PRO A 177 -12.05 -7.66 9.84
N LEU A 178 -11.89 -8.95 9.54
CA LEU A 178 -10.81 -9.42 8.67
C LEU A 178 -11.07 -9.06 7.20
N TYR A 179 -10.22 -8.22 6.60
CA TYR A 179 -10.20 -7.98 5.16
C TYR A 179 -9.01 -8.67 4.50
N ARG A 180 -9.30 -9.41 3.42
CA ARG A 180 -8.30 -9.95 2.49
C ARG A 180 -7.85 -8.88 1.50
N GLY A 181 -6.59 -8.92 1.11
CA GLY A 181 -6.02 -8.00 0.11
C GLY A 181 -6.78 -8.00 -1.23
N GLY A 182 -6.78 -6.85 -1.89
CA GLY A 182 -7.38 -6.65 -3.21
C GLY A 182 -6.41 -6.08 -4.24
N HIS A 183 -6.95 -5.53 -5.31
CA HIS A 183 -6.24 -4.79 -6.35
C HIS A 183 -5.05 -5.59 -6.92
N TRP A 184 -3.83 -5.09 -6.71
CA TRP A 184 -2.56 -5.72 -7.11
C TRP A 184 -2.06 -6.79 -6.13
N VAL A 185 -2.58 -6.91 -4.90
CA VAL A 185 -2.02 -7.82 -3.87
C VAL A 185 -2.00 -9.29 -4.33
N PRO A 186 -3.07 -9.85 -4.93
CA PRO A 186 -3.02 -11.21 -5.46
C PRO A 186 -2.05 -11.35 -6.65
N GLN A 187 -1.80 -10.26 -7.39
CA GLN A 187 -0.75 -10.21 -8.42
C GLN A 187 0.64 -10.26 -7.80
N GLN A 188 0.88 -9.51 -6.71
CA GLN A 188 2.15 -9.55 -5.99
C GLN A 188 2.43 -10.97 -5.47
N VAL A 189 1.43 -11.62 -4.86
CA VAL A 189 1.52 -13.03 -4.42
C VAL A 189 1.82 -13.97 -5.58
N ARG A 190 1.13 -13.84 -6.73
CA ARG A 190 1.39 -14.65 -7.93
C ARG A 190 2.81 -14.44 -8.48
N LEU A 191 3.28 -13.20 -8.55
CA LEU A 191 4.60 -12.85 -9.09
C LEU A 191 5.74 -13.28 -8.17
N ALA A 192 5.49 -13.29 -6.85
CA ALA A 192 6.36 -13.84 -5.83
C ALA A 192 6.34 -15.38 -5.74
N GLY A 193 5.62 -16.08 -6.63
CA GLY A 193 5.56 -17.54 -6.66
C GLY A 193 4.57 -18.18 -5.67
N GLY A 194 3.74 -17.40 -4.98
CA GLY A 194 2.67 -17.90 -4.11
C GLY A 194 1.36 -18.19 -4.84
N LEU A 195 0.35 -18.59 -4.08
CA LEU A 195 -1.04 -18.68 -4.50
C LEU A 195 -1.95 -18.02 -3.45
N ASP A 196 -2.56 -16.89 -3.82
CA ASP A 196 -3.76 -16.41 -3.14
C ASP A 196 -4.98 -16.98 -3.90
N GLY A 197 -5.91 -17.58 -3.16
CA GLY A 197 -7.18 -18.11 -3.68
C GLY A 197 -8.42 -17.43 -3.11
N LEU A 198 -8.26 -16.58 -2.09
CA LEU A 198 -9.33 -15.78 -1.50
C LEU A 198 -9.40 -14.42 -2.23
N GLY A 199 -8.23 -13.85 -2.55
CA GLY A 199 -8.05 -12.66 -3.35
C GLY A 199 -8.52 -12.80 -4.79
N ARG A 200 -8.74 -11.64 -5.41
CA ARG A 200 -9.09 -11.49 -6.83
C ARG A 200 -8.32 -10.29 -7.37
N GLU A 201 -7.65 -10.48 -8.51
CA GLU A 201 -6.85 -9.43 -9.14
C GLU A 201 -7.76 -8.31 -9.67
N GLY A 202 -7.45 -7.06 -9.37
CA GLY A 202 -8.24 -5.89 -9.81
C GLY A 202 -9.49 -5.57 -8.97
N GLU A 203 -10.07 -6.54 -8.27
CA GLU A 203 -11.20 -6.31 -7.37
C GLU A 203 -10.75 -5.66 -6.05
N TYR A 204 -11.65 -4.87 -5.44
CA TYR A 204 -11.42 -4.31 -4.11
C TYR A 204 -11.07 -5.36 -3.04
N SER A 205 -10.35 -4.90 -2.02
CA SER A 205 -10.09 -5.62 -0.77
C SER A 205 -11.42 -5.91 -0.07
N ALA A 206 -11.63 -7.16 0.35
CA ALA A 206 -12.95 -7.65 0.77
C ALA A 206 -12.92 -8.29 2.15
N LEU A 207 -14.02 -8.18 2.89
CA LEU A 207 -14.22 -8.92 4.14
C LEU A 207 -14.23 -10.42 3.82
N VAL A 208 -13.50 -11.21 4.60
CA VAL A 208 -13.47 -12.67 4.47
C VAL A 208 -13.82 -13.33 5.81
N GLU A 209 -14.72 -14.32 5.76
CA GLU A 209 -15.19 -14.99 6.96
C GLU A 209 -14.14 -15.93 7.53
N TRP A 210 -14.08 -16.04 8.86
CA TRP A 210 -13.01 -16.81 9.52
C TRP A 210 -13.05 -18.31 9.19
N ASP A 211 -14.25 -18.87 9.02
CA ASP A 211 -14.42 -20.27 8.61
C ASP A 211 -14.00 -20.51 7.15
N GLU A 212 -14.03 -19.50 6.28
CA GLU A 212 -13.46 -19.59 4.93
C GLU A 212 -11.94 -19.66 4.99
N VAL A 213 -11.31 -18.80 5.81
CA VAL A 213 -9.85 -18.84 6.07
C VAL A 213 -9.42 -20.18 6.67
N ALA A 214 -10.18 -20.69 7.65
CA ALA A 214 -9.89 -21.95 8.30
C ALA A 214 -10.07 -23.17 7.37
N SER A 215 -11.13 -23.16 6.54
CA SER A 215 -11.37 -24.19 5.52
C SER A 215 -10.35 -24.14 4.39
N TYR A 216 -9.86 -22.96 4.05
CA TYR A 216 -8.83 -22.76 3.03
C TYR A 216 -7.45 -23.25 3.51
N GLY A 217 -7.08 -22.96 4.75
CA GLY A 217 -5.83 -23.42 5.37
C GLY A 217 -4.57 -22.84 4.70
N PRO A 218 -4.23 -21.56 4.95
CA PRO A 218 -3.03 -20.95 4.37
C PRO A 218 -1.73 -21.58 4.89
N ASP A 219 -0.75 -21.76 4.00
CA ASP A 219 0.63 -22.16 4.31
C ASP A 219 1.46 -20.98 4.84
N VAL A 220 1.08 -19.75 4.46
CA VAL A 220 1.70 -18.49 4.88
C VAL A 220 0.61 -17.47 5.19
N VAL A 221 0.74 -16.75 6.31
CA VAL A 221 -0.11 -15.59 6.65
C VAL A 221 0.77 -14.35 6.70
N VAL A 222 0.35 -13.30 5.98
CA VAL A 222 1.01 -11.99 5.92
C VAL A 222 0.07 -10.95 6.53
N LEU A 223 0.47 -10.39 7.67
CA LEU A 223 -0.20 -9.28 8.35
C LEU A 223 0.35 -7.98 7.77
N MET A 224 -0.45 -7.31 6.96
CA MET A 224 -0.10 -6.13 6.18
C MET A 224 -1.20 -5.05 6.30
N PRO A 225 -1.66 -4.70 7.53
CA PRO A 225 -2.72 -3.72 7.69
C PRO A 225 -2.31 -2.35 7.14
N CYS A 226 -3.18 -1.75 6.33
CA CYS A 226 -2.95 -0.43 5.75
C CYS A 226 -2.76 0.63 6.85
N GLY A 227 -1.79 1.53 6.67
CA GLY A 227 -1.44 2.56 7.67
C GLY A 227 -0.38 2.12 8.71
N PHE A 228 0.18 0.91 8.59
CA PHE A 228 1.18 0.39 9.54
C PHE A 228 2.45 -0.15 8.88
N ASP A 229 3.57 0.06 9.55
CA ASP A 229 4.83 -0.66 9.31
C ASP A 229 4.78 -2.09 9.91
N ALA A 230 5.87 -2.85 9.76
CA ALA A 230 5.95 -4.21 10.29
C ALA A 230 5.81 -4.31 11.82
N ALA A 231 6.22 -3.28 12.57
CA ALA A 231 6.13 -3.25 14.03
C ALA A 231 4.69 -2.93 14.49
N GLY A 232 4.03 -1.97 13.83
CA GLY A 232 2.61 -1.68 14.00
C GLY A 232 1.74 -2.90 13.68
N ALA A 233 2.00 -3.55 12.54
CA ALA A 233 1.34 -4.79 12.14
C ALA A 233 1.54 -5.93 13.18
N ALA A 234 2.76 -6.11 13.68
CA ALA A 234 3.07 -7.09 14.73
C ALA A 234 2.33 -6.79 16.04
N SER A 235 2.27 -5.52 16.46
CA SER A 235 1.56 -5.09 17.68
C SER A 235 0.06 -5.42 17.63
N ARG A 236 -0.56 -5.30 16.44
CA ARG A 236 -1.98 -5.56 16.20
C ARG A 236 -2.32 -7.03 15.97
N ALA A 237 -1.32 -7.90 15.75
CA ALA A 237 -1.52 -9.31 15.43
C ALA A 237 -2.46 -10.05 16.42
N GLY A 238 -2.52 -9.62 17.68
CA GLY A 238 -3.48 -10.12 18.68
C GLY A 238 -4.95 -10.07 18.25
N GLU A 239 -5.33 -9.14 17.37
CA GLU A 239 -6.67 -9.04 16.77
C GLU A 239 -7.02 -10.26 15.90
N LEU A 240 -6.00 -10.91 15.31
CA LEU A 240 -6.15 -12.12 14.48
C LEU A 240 -5.78 -13.41 15.23
N THR A 241 -4.70 -13.41 16.02
CA THR A 241 -4.16 -14.62 16.66
C THR A 241 -5.04 -15.20 17.76
N ARG A 242 -6.03 -14.43 18.24
CA ARG A 242 -7.04 -14.88 19.23
C ARG A 242 -8.28 -15.55 18.60
N ARG A 243 -8.39 -15.63 17.27
CA ARG A 243 -9.55 -16.25 16.61
C ARG A 243 -9.54 -17.79 16.77
N PRO A 244 -10.68 -18.45 17.05
CA PRO A 244 -10.71 -19.89 17.29
C PRO A 244 -10.15 -20.70 16.12
N GLY A 245 -9.25 -21.65 16.38
CA GLY A 245 -8.64 -22.47 15.32
C GLY A 245 -7.41 -21.87 14.65
N TRP A 246 -6.97 -20.68 15.06
CA TRP A 246 -5.66 -20.12 14.70
C TRP A 246 -4.53 -21.15 14.87
N GLU A 247 -4.54 -21.89 15.99
CA GLU A 247 -3.56 -22.93 16.34
C GLU A 247 -3.55 -24.16 15.40
N ARG A 248 -4.54 -24.26 14.50
CA ARG A 248 -4.69 -25.37 13.54
C ARG A 248 -4.22 -25.01 12.13
N LEU A 249 -4.02 -23.72 11.82
CA LEU A 249 -3.64 -23.28 10.47
C LEU A 249 -2.24 -23.80 10.08
N PRO A 250 -2.02 -24.24 8.83
CA PRO A 250 -0.72 -24.73 8.38
C PRO A 250 0.40 -23.68 8.56
N ALA A 251 0.12 -22.41 8.28
CA ALA A 251 1.00 -21.28 8.54
C ALA A 251 1.44 -21.20 10.01
N VAL A 252 0.52 -21.31 10.97
CA VAL A 252 0.83 -21.20 12.40
C VAL A 252 1.66 -22.41 12.85
N ARG A 253 1.31 -23.61 12.40
CA ARG A 253 2.02 -24.86 12.72
C ARG A 253 3.43 -24.95 12.13
N SER A 254 3.68 -24.27 11.02
CA SER A 254 5.01 -24.13 10.39
C SER A 254 5.75 -22.85 10.80
N GLY A 255 5.15 -22.02 11.65
CA GLY A 255 5.70 -20.73 12.05
C GLY A 255 5.87 -19.76 10.87
N ARG A 256 5.04 -19.84 9.84
CA ARG A 256 5.03 -18.98 8.64
C ARG A 256 3.97 -17.89 8.73
N VAL A 257 3.96 -17.17 9.85
CA VAL A 257 3.17 -15.96 10.05
C VAL A 257 4.11 -14.77 10.14
N PHE A 258 3.86 -13.75 9.32
CA PHE A 258 4.74 -12.59 9.15
C PHE A 258 3.94 -11.29 9.31
N ALA A 259 4.55 -10.28 9.92
CA ALA A 259 4.07 -8.91 9.93
C ALA A 259 5.02 -8.05 9.08
N VAL A 260 4.48 -7.19 8.23
CA VAL A 260 5.25 -6.46 7.20
C VAL A 260 4.77 -5.02 7.10
N ASP A 261 5.56 -4.14 6.46
CA ASP A 261 5.13 -2.78 6.12
C ASP A 261 4.00 -2.82 5.07
N GLY A 262 2.76 -2.78 5.56
CA GLY A 262 1.54 -2.77 4.74
C GLY A 262 1.47 -1.51 3.89
N SER A 263 1.69 -0.35 4.52
CA SER A 263 1.67 0.96 3.87
C SER A 263 2.57 1.01 2.63
N GLY A 264 3.87 0.76 2.80
CA GLY A 264 4.87 0.92 1.77
C GLY A 264 4.84 -0.14 0.69
N TYR A 265 4.66 -1.41 1.06
CA TYR A 265 4.87 -2.53 0.14
C TYR A 265 3.59 -3.13 -0.43
N PHE A 266 2.41 -2.81 0.14
CA PHE A 266 1.14 -3.46 -0.23
C PHE A 266 -0.04 -2.51 -0.42
N SER A 267 -0.05 -1.32 0.20
CA SER A 267 -1.20 -0.40 0.15
C SER A 267 -0.99 0.87 -0.68
N ARG A 268 0.26 1.29 -0.95
CA ARG A 268 0.57 2.46 -1.79
C ARG A 268 0.78 2.06 -3.25
N PRO A 269 -0.05 2.53 -4.21
CA PRO A 269 0.11 2.23 -5.64
C PRO A 269 1.30 2.98 -6.26
N GLY A 270 2.52 2.47 -6.03
CA GLY A 270 3.76 3.11 -6.49
C GLY A 270 4.93 2.13 -6.64
N PRO A 271 6.17 2.65 -6.84
CA PRO A 271 7.35 1.82 -7.11
C PRO A 271 7.64 0.75 -6.06
N ARG A 272 7.33 1.03 -4.77
CA ARG A 272 7.58 0.14 -3.64
C ARG A 272 6.75 -1.15 -3.63
N LEU A 273 5.68 -1.25 -4.44
CA LEU A 273 4.98 -2.53 -4.64
C LEU A 273 5.90 -3.63 -5.22
N VAL A 274 6.96 -3.26 -5.93
CA VAL A 274 7.98 -4.21 -6.41
C VAL A 274 8.89 -4.69 -5.28
N ASP A 275 9.22 -3.82 -4.32
CA ASP A 275 9.90 -4.22 -3.09
C ASP A 275 9.04 -5.23 -2.31
N GLY A 276 7.72 -5.05 -2.31
CA GLY A 276 6.76 -6.02 -1.74
C GLY A 276 6.74 -7.37 -2.44
N ILE A 277 6.94 -7.41 -3.77
CA ILE A 277 7.09 -8.67 -4.53
C ILE A 277 8.39 -9.38 -4.17
N GLU A 278 9.49 -8.65 -4.06
CA GLU A 278 10.78 -9.19 -3.63
C GLU A 278 10.74 -9.68 -2.17
N LEU A 279 10.03 -8.97 -1.29
CA LEU A 279 9.83 -9.36 0.11
C LEU A 279 8.98 -10.63 0.23
N LEU A 280 7.85 -10.70 -0.48
CA LEU A 280 7.03 -11.91 -0.54
C LEU A 280 7.86 -13.07 -1.08
N ALA A 281 8.64 -12.91 -2.16
CA ALA A 281 9.38 -14.02 -2.74
C ALA A 281 10.39 -14.64 -1.76
N ARG A 282 11.05 -13.83 -0.92
CA ARG A 282 11.89 -14.29 0.21
C ARG A 282 11.08 -15.06 1.25
N ILE A 283 9.95 -14.50 1.70
CA ILE A 283 9.04 -15.12 2.68
C ILE A 283 8.48 -16.47 2.18
N LEU A 284 8.19 -16.57 0.88
CA LEU A 284 7.57 -17.74 0.25
C LEU A 284 8.58 -18.83 -0.13
N HIS A 285 9.79 -18.46 -0.55
CA HIS A 285 10.84 -19.37 -1.04
C HIS A 285 12.22 -19.05 -0.42
N PRO A 286 12.39 -19.09 0.91
CA PRO A 286 13.63 -18.63 1.58
C PRO A 286 14.88 -19.37 1.13
N GLU A 287 14.77 -20.65 0.75
CA GLU A 287 15.87 -21.45 0.21
C GLU A 287 16.30 -21.03 -1.21
N SER A 288 15.57 -20.12 -1.84
CA SER A 288 15.86 -19.54 -3.16
C SER A 288 16.55 -18.17 -3.09
N PHE A 289 16.52 -17.48 -1.94
CA PHE A 289 17.02 -16.12 -1.78
C PHE A 289 18.12 -16.05 -0.71
N GLY A 290 19.38 -16.15 -1.14
CA GLY A 290 20.56 -16.13 -0.25
C GLY A 290 20.91 -14.76 0.36
N THR A 291 19.94 -13.88 0.57
CA THR A 291 20.10 -12.58 1.27
C THR A 291 18.88 -12.29 2.13
N PRO A 292 19.04 -11.61 3.28
CA PRO A 292 17.92 -11.24 4.15
C PRO A 292 16.84 -10.40 3.48
N ALA A 293 15.68 -10.31 4.14
CA ALA A 293 14.77 -9.18 3.94
C ALA A 293 15.47 -7.86 4.36
N PRO A 294 15.07 -6.69 3.81
CA PRO A 294 15.55 -5.40 4.31
C PRO A 294 15.20 -5.23 5.79
N GLU A 295 16.07 -4.57 6.56
CA GLU A 295 15.86 -4.38 8.00
C GLU A 295 14.52 -3.66 8.28
N GLY A 296 13.73 -4.21 9.20
CA GLY A 296 12.38 -3.72 9.52
C GLY A 296 11.29 -4.01 8.48
N ALA A 297 11.60 -4.60 7.32
CA ALA A 297 10.59 -4.89 6.29
C ALA A 297 9.65 -6.04 6.67
N ALA A 298 10.13 -7.02 7.44
CA ALA A 298 9.36 -8.15 7.94
C ALA A 298 9.78 -8.59 9.34
N LEU A 299 8.78 -8.92 10.16
CA LEU A 299 8.93 -9.63 11.43
C LEU A 299 8.20 -10.98 11.33
N ARG A 300 8.77 -12.04 11.88
CA ARG A 300 8.21 -13.40 11.90
C ARG A 300 7.67 -13.72 13.29
N LEU A 301 6.49 -14.33 13.38
CA LEU A 301 5.94 -14.81 14.65
C LEU A 301 6.70 -16.07 15.11
N GLY A 302 7.55 -15.90 16.12
CA GLY A 302 8.24 -16.97 16.85
C GLY A 302 7.51 -17.36 18.15
N PRO A 303 8.07 -18.31 18.93
CA PRO A 303 7.45 -18.81 20.16
C PRO A 303 7.30 -17.77 21.28
N SER A 304 8.08 -16.69 21.25
CA SER A 304 8.10 -15.64 22.28
C SER A 304 7.53 -14.30 21.83
N GLY A 305 7.08 -14.17 20.58
CA GLY A 305 6.57 -12.92 20.01
C GLY A 305 6.98 -12.77 18.54
N PHE A 306 6.98 -11.52 18.05
CA PHE A 306 7.52 -11.22 16.73
C PHE A 306 9.04 -10.95 16.81
N GLU A 307 9.79 -11.61 15.94
CA GLU A 307 11.25 -11.58 15.85
C GLU A 307 11.64 -11.07 14.45
N VAL A 308 12.83 -10.47 14.28
CA VAL A 308 13.29 -9.98 12.97
C VAL A 308 13.42 -11.16 11.98
N TYR A 309 12.86 -11.01 10.78
CA TYR A 309 13.02 -12.01 9.72
C TYR A 309 14.34 -11.78 8.97
N PRO A 310 15.26 -12.77 8.94
CA PRO A 310 16.60 -12.61 8.36
C PRO A 310 16.66 -13.02 6.87
#